data_AF-A0A3E0NHE2-F1
#
_entry.id   AF-A0A3E0NHE2-F1
#
_cell.length_a   1.000
_cell.length_b   1.000
_cell.length_c   1.000
_cell.angle_alpha   90.00
_cell.angle_beta   90.00
_cell.angle_gamma   90.00
#
_symmetry.space_group_name_H-M   'P 1'
#
loop_
_entity.id
_entity.type
_entity.pdbx_description
1 polymer ?
#
loop_
_entity_poly.entity_id
_entity_poly.type
_entity_poly.pdbx_seq_one_letter_code
_entity_poly.pdbx_strand_id
1 'polypeptide(L)'
;MTSKTATLSIPQSDNSTLDIDLPIYEGTEGPDVVDVAKLTSQGHFTFDPGFTSTASCESKITFIDGEKGVLLHRGYPIEQLAEQSDYLETC
;
A
#
# COMPACT_ATOMS: atom_id res chain seq x y z
N MET A 1 -2.34 16.07 -4.95
CA MET A 1 -2.62 15.23 -6.14
C MET A 1 -1.27 14.84 -6.71
N THR A 2 -0.83 13.60 -6.49
CA THR A 2 0.45 13.11 -7.01
C THR A 2 0.33 12.85 -8.51
N SER A 3 1.28 13.36 -9.28
CA SER A 3 1.34 13.26 -10.75
C SER A 3 1.91 11.93 -11.26
N LYS A 4 2.19 10.99 -10.35
CA LYS A 4 2.86 9.72 -10.65
C LYS A 4 1.84 8.68 -11.11
N THR A 5 2.14 8.03 -12.21
CA THR A 5 1.35 6.94 -12.79
C THR A 5 2.27 5.79 -13.18
N ALA A 6 1.80 4.56 -13.02
CA ALA A 6 2.39 3.37 -13.58
C ALA A 6 1.55 2.95 -14.80
N THR A 7 2.21 2.47 -15.85
CA THR A 7 1.51 1.92 -17.02
C THR A 7 1.58 0.41 -17.00
N LEU A 8 0.42 -0.25 -17.05
CA LEU A 8 0.31 -1.70 -17.23
C LEU A 8 -0.09 -2.01 -18.67
N SER A 9 0.80 -2.70 -19.38
CA SER A 9 0.59 -3.13 -20.77
C SER A 9 0.16 -4.59 -20.82
N ILE A 10 -1.04 -4.86 -21.31
CA ILE A 10 -1.62 -6.21 -21.39
C ILE A 10 -1.74 -6.66 -22.85
N PRO A 11 -1.05 -7.72 -23.27
CA PRO A 11 -1.14 -8.25 -24.63
C PRO A 11 -2.53 -8.85 -24.89
N GLN A 12 -3.08 -8.57 -26.07
CA GLN A 12 -4.38 -9.03 -26.52
C GLN A 12 -4.24 -10.11 -27.61
N SER A 13 -5.32 -10.86 -27.85
CA SER A 13 -5.34 -11.97 -28.81
C SER A 13 -5.16 -11.54 -30.27
N ASP A 14 -5.44 -10.27 -30.59
CA ASP A 14 -5.26 -9.67 -31.90
C ASP A 14 -3.85 -9.09 -32.12
N ASN A 15 -2.92 -9.42 -31.22
CA ASN A 15 -1.55 -8.93 -31.23
C ASN A 15 -1.42 -7.41 -30.96
N SER A 16 -2.50 -6.78 -30.46
CA SER A 16 -2.49 -5.43 -29.89
C SER A 16 -2.16 -5.45 -28.40
N THR A 17 -1.90 -4.27 -27.83
CA THR A 17 -1.62 -4.09 -26.41
C THR A 17 -2.66 -3.13 -25.83
N LEU A 18 -3.25 -3.50 -24.70
CA LEU A 18 -4.07 -2.61 -23.88
C LEU A 18 -3.17 -1.98 -22.81
N ASP A 19 -2.92 -0.69 -22.93
CA ASP A 19 -2.19 0.08 -21.93
C ASP A 19 -3.16 0.75 -20.96
N ILE A 20 -2.91 0.54 -19.66
CA ILE A 20 -3.74 1.07 -18.58
C ILE A 20 -2.86 1.91 -17.66
N ASP A 21 -3.20 3.20 -17.52
CA ASP A 21 -2.55 4.09 -16.56
C ASP A 21 -3.18 3.95 -15.17
N LEU A 22 -2.34 3.54 -14.23
CA LEU A 22 -2.67 3.27 -12.84
C LEU A 22 -2.04 4.37 -11.96
N PRO A 23 -2.83 5.12 -11.17
CA PRO A 23 -2.30 6.11 -10.24
C PRO A 23 -1.36 5.48 -9.22
N ILE A 24 -0.34 6.25 -8.80
CA ILE A 24 0.55 5.90 -7.69
C ILE A 24 0.30 6.86 -6.52
N TYR A 25 0.08 6.28 -5.33
CA TYR A 25 -0.06 7.02 -4.09
C TYR A 25 1.16 6.79 -3.19
N GLU A 26 1.64 7.87 -2.58
CA GLU A 26 2.76 7.85 -1.64
C GLU A 26 2.19 7.86 -0.21
N GLY A 27 2.69 6.97 0.63
CA GLY A 27 2.43 6.98 2.06
C GLY A 27 3.29 8.03 2.78
N THR A 28 2.97 8.32 4.04
CA THR A 28 3.90 9.07 4.91
C THR A 28 5.15 8.24 5.22
N GLU A 29 4.96 6.94 5.40
CA GLU A 29 6.01 5.94 5.63
C GLU A 29 5.71 4.70 4.78
N GLY A 30 6.75 3.94 4.44
CA GLY A 30 6.63 2.70 3.69
C GLY A 30 6.62 2.87 2.15
N PRO A 31 6.26 1.80 1.42
CA PRO A 31 6.32 1.79 -0.04
C PRO A 31 5.15 2.55 -0.68
N ASP A 32 5.40 3.07 -1.89
CA ASP A 32 4.36 3.59 -2.78
C ASP A 32 3.37 2.48 -3.17
N VAL A 33 2.09 2.83 -3.33
CA VAL A 33 1.03 1.89 -3.73
C VAL A 33 0.48 2.24 -5.11
N VAL A 34 0.20 1.22 -5.91
CA VAL A 34 -0.40 1.36 -7.24
C VAL A 34 -1.90 1.07 -7.15
N ASP A 35 -2.74 2.02 -7.57
CA ASP A 35 -4.19 1.83 -7.59
C ASP A 35 -4.62 0.98 -8.79
N VAL A 36 -5.03 -0.25 -8.48
CA VAL A 36 -5.48 -1.26 -9.44
C VAL A 36 -7.00 -1.35 -9.57
N ALA A 37 -7.78 -0.45 -8.95
CA ALA A 37 -9.24 -0.52 -8.95
C ALA A 37 -9.86 -0.57 -10.36
N LYS A 38 -9.23 0.13 -11.31
CA LYS A 38 -9.67 0.18 -12.72
C LYS A 38 -9.50 -1.15 -13.46
N LEU A 39 -8.63 -2.07 -13.02
CA LEU A 39 -8.38 -3.33 -13.74
C LEU A 39 -9.65 -4.15 -13.94
N THR A 40 -10.52 -4.18 -12.92
CA THR A 40 -11.77 -4.94 -12.97
C THR A 40 -12.71 -4.45 -14.08
N SER A 41 -12.75 -3.12 -14.32
CA SER A 41 -13.51 -2.52 -15.43
C SER A 41 -12.94 -2.87 -16.81
N GLN A 42 -11.65 -3.23 -16.87
CA GLN A 42 -10.96 -3.68 -18.08
C GLN A 42 -10.97 -5.21 -18.22
N GLY A 43 -11.71 -5.94 -17.36
CA GLY A 43 -11.82 -7.40 -17.43
C GLY A 43 -10.64 -8.16 -16.82
N HIS A 44 -9.78 -7.48 -16.04
CA HIS A 44 -8.61 -8.07 -15.42
C HIS A 44 -8.68 -8.05 -13.89
N PHE A 45 -8.08 -9.04 -13.25
CA PHE A 45 -7.89 -9.12 -11.81
C PHE A 45 -6.42 -9.29 -11.49
N THR A 46 -6.02 -8.86 -10.30
CA THR A 46 -4.76 -9.28 -9.71
C THR A 46 -4.92 -10.69 -9.12
N PHE A 47 -3.84 -11.45 -9.07
CA PHE A 47 -3.80 -12.74 -8.40
C PHE A 47 -2.75 -12.68 -7.30
N ASP A 48 -3.20 -12.48 -6.06
CA ASP A 48 -2.36 -12.36 -4.87
C ASP A 48 -2.96 -13.17 -3.70
N PRO A 49 -2.79 -14.50 -3.71
CA PRO A 49 -3.32 -15.34 -2.64
C PRO A 49 -2.65 -14.98 -1.31
N GLY A 50 -3.46 -14.53 -0.34
CA GLY A 50 -2.99 -14.09 0.98
C GLY A 50 -2.72 -12.59 1.10
N PHE A 51 -2.95 -11.80 0.03
CA PHE A 51 -2.83 -10.33 0.04
C PHE A 51 -1.44 -9.82 0.44
N THR A 52 -0.38 -10.57 0.11
CA THR A 52 0.98 -10.23 0.56
C THR A 52 1.49 -8.96 -0.12
N SER A 53 0.99 -8.67 -1.31
CA SER A 53 1.37 -7.50 -2.13
C SER A 53 0.20 -6.54 -2.34
N THR A 54 -0.89 -6.69 -1.57
CA THR A 54 -2.11 -5.90 -1.73
C THR A 54 -2.36 -5.03 -0.49
N ALA A 55 -2.24 -3.71 -0.66
CA ALA A 55 -2.67 -2.76 0.36
C ALA A 55 -4.20 -2.67 0.39
N SER A 56 -4.82 -3.16 1.48
CA SER A 56 -6.29 -3.25 1.59
C SER A 56 -6.95 -1.94 2.05
N CYS A 57 -6.22 -1.08 2.75
CA CYS A 57 -6.74 0.19 3.26
C CYS A 57 -5.62 1.22 3.48
N GLU A 58 -6.01 2.49 3.56
CA GLU A 58 -5.20 3.53 4.18
C GLU A 58 -5.33 3.44 5.70
N SER A 59 -4.22 3.51 6.43
CA SER A 59 -4.22 3.51 7.89
C SER A 59 -3.31 4.61 8.45
N LYS A 60 -3.73 5.18 9.57
CA LYS A 60 -2.98 6.15 10.38
C LYS A 60 -2.70 5.63 11.79
N ILE A 61 -2.88 4.33 12.01
CA ILE A 61 -2.82 3.71 13.34
C ILE A 61 -1.39 3.23 13.61
N THR A 62 -0.90 2.29 12.80
CA THR A 62 0.38 1.61 13.06
C THR A 62 1.19 1.50 11.77
N PHE A 63 2.50 1.63 11.89
CA PHE A 63 3.46 1.36 10.82
C PHE A 63 4.51 0.34 11.29
N ILE A 64 4.93 -0.55 10.39
CA ILE A 64 5.92 -1.60 10.67
C ILE A 64 6.93 -1.65 9.51
N ASP A 65 8.21 -1.60 9.85
CA ASP A 65 9.32 -1.93 8.94
C ASP A 65 10.16 -3.03 9.59
N GLY A 66 9.95 -4.28 9.16
CA GLY A 66 10.61 -5.44 9.72
C GLY A 66 12.10 -5.52 9.39
N GLU A 67 12.55 -4.93 8.29
CA GLU A 67 13.97 -4.92 7.92
C GLU A 67 14.77 -3.98 8.82
N LYS A 68 14.17 -2.84 9.18
CA LYS A 68 14.77 -1.87 10.11
C LYS A 68 14.43 -2.12 11.57
N GLY A 69 13.52 -3.06 11.87
CA GLY A 69 13.05 -3.32 13.23
C GLY A 69 12.23 -2.16 13.82
N VAL A 70 11.46 -1.45 13.00
CA VAL A 70 10.65 -0.30 13.43
C VAL A 70 9.20 -0.71 13.61
N LEU A 71 8.62 -0.34 14.76
CA LEU A 71 7.19 -0.44 15.06
C LEU A 71 6.70 0.88 15.65
N LEU A 72 5.76 1.54 14.97
CA LEU A 72 5.21 2.83 15.38
C LEU A 72 3.72 2.71 15.68
N HIS A 73 3.26 3.29 16.78
CA HIS A 73 1.83 3.52 17.05
C HIS A 73 1.55 5.02 17.08
N ARG A 74 0.68 5.48 16.18
CA ARG A 74 0.42 6.92 15.94
C ARG A 74 1.68 7.74 15.69
N GLY A 75 2.73 7.12 15.15
CA GLY A 75 4.02 7.75 14.87
C GLY A 75 5.04 7.68 16.01
N TYR A 76 4.67 7.20 17.19
CA TYR A 76 5.59 7.01 18.31
C TYR A 76 6.24 5.63 18.26
N PRO A 77 7.57 5.53 18.46
CA PRO A 77 8.24 4.25 18.61
C PRO A 77 7.65 3.44 19.77
N ILE A 78 7.49 2.13 19.56
CA ILE A 78 6.84 1.27 20.54
C ILE A 78 7.60 1.22 21.87
N GLU A 79 8.93 1.35 21.84
CA GLU A 79 9.78 1.35 23.04
C GLU A 79 9.48 2.57 23.92
N GLN A 80 9.29 3.74 23.28
CA GLN A 80 8.93 4.96 23.98
C GLN A 80 7.58 4.81 24.68
N LEU A 81 6.57 4.25 24.01
CA LEU A 81 5.25 4.05 24.60
C LEU A 81 5.30 3.03 25.75
N ALA A 82 6.08 1.96 25.61
CA ALA A 82 6.21 0.94 26.64
C ALA A 82 6.93 1.45 27.91
N GLU A 83 7.91 2.34 27.76
CA GLU A 83 8.68 2.88 28.89
C GLU A 83 8.04 4.11 29.55
N GLN A 84 7.29 4.91 28.78
CA GLN A 84 6.87 6.25 29.19
C GLN A 84 5.36 6.47 29.21
N SER A 85 4.56 5.45 28.91
CA SER A 85 3.10 5.54 28.85
C SER A 85 2.45 4.34 29.55
N ASP A 86 1.12 4.39 29.70
CA ASP A 86 0.33 3.28 30.21
C ASP A 86 -0.72 2.80 29.19
N TYR A 87 -1.45 1.74 29.55
CA TYR A 87 -2.45 1.16 28.66
C TYR A 87 -3.60 2.13 28.35
N LEU A 88 -4.01 2.96 29.29
CA LEU A 88 -5.14 3.87 29.09
C LEU A 88 -4.77 5.03 28.17
N GLU A 89 -3.52 5.46 28.17
CA GLU A 89 -3.01 6.48 27.25
C GLU A 89 -2.84 5.98 25.81
N THR A 90 -2.72 4.66 25.61
CA THR A 90 -2.46 4.06 24.29
C THR A 90 -3.72 3.52 23.58
N CYS A 91 -4.83 3.35 24.31
CA CYS A 91 -6.10 2.77 23.82
C CYS A 91 -7.03 3.75 23.08
#